data_AF-A0A535CC77-F1
#
_entry.id   AF-A0A535CC77-F1
#
_cell.length_a   1.000
_cell.length_b   1.000
_cell.length_c   1.000
_cell.angle_alpha   90.00
_cell.angle_beta   90.00
_cell.angle_gamma   90.00
#
_symmetry.space_group_name_H-M   'P 1'
#
loop_
_entity.id
_entity.type
_entity.pdbx_description
1 polymer ?
#
loop_
_entity_poly.entity_id
_entity_poly.type
_entity_poly.pdbx_seq_one_letter_code
_entity_poly.pdbx_strand_id
1 'polypeptide(L)' 'VVAGLVPVPVIGLPTSIGYGLGGKGIAALLSMLQTCAPGLSVVNIDNGIGAGITAALIANRVAQAREHQLQ' A
#
# COMPACT_ATOMS: atom_id res chain seq x y z
N VAL A 1 6.12 6.19 7.76
CA VAL A 1 7.53 5.81 8.06
C VAL A 1 8.10 4.93 6.97
N VAL A 2 7.67 3.66 6.84
CA VAL A 2 8.25 2.68 5.88
C VAL A 2 8.40 3.24 4.46
N ALA A 3 7.36 3.89 3.91
CA ALA A 3 7.39 4.46 2.55
C ALA A 3 8.50 5.50 2.31
N GLY A 4 9.01 6.17 3.35
CA GLY A 4 10.14 7.11 3.21
C GLY A 4 11.52 6.48 3.35
N LEU A 5 11.60 5.18 3.67
CA LEU A 5 12.84 4.48 4.01
C LEU A 5 13.23 3.40 2.99
N VAL A 6 12.31 2.99 2.14
CA VAL A 6 12.54 1.90 1.17
C VAL A 6 12.43 2.40 -0.27
N PRO A 7 13.28 1.93 -1.19
CA PRO A 7 13.26 2.36 -2.58
C PRO A 7 12.23 1.59 -3.44
N VAL A 8 11.17 1.08 -2.82
CA VAL A 8 10.15 0.24 -3.47
C VAL A 8 8.74 0.76 -3.15
N PRO A 9 7.74 0.49 -4.01
CA PRO A 9 6.35 0.84 -3.70
C PRO A 9 5.88 0.20 -2.38
N VAL A 10 5.14 0.96 -1.58
CA VAL A 10 4.55 0.49 -0.34
C VAL A 10 3.03 0.52 -0.47
N ILE A 11 2.36 -0.54 -0.02
CA ILE A 11 0.90 -0.61 0.00
C ILE A 11 0.44 -0.50 1.45
N GLY A 12 -0.26 0.59 1.78
CA GLY A 12 -0.87 0.83 3.07
C GLY A 12 -2.26 0.19 3.14
N LEU A 13 -2.41 -0.80 4.01
CA LEU A 13 -3.68 -1.42 4.36
C LEU A 13 -4.11 -0.96 5.75
N PRO A 14 -5.04 -0.01 5.87
CA PRO A 14 -5.61 0.35 7.16
C PRO A 14 -6.50 -0.80 7.63
N THR A 15 -6.43 -1.12 8.92
CA THR A 15 -7.23 -2.18 9.55
C THR A 15 -8.29 -1.56 10.46
N SER A 16 -9.46 -2.19 10.57
CA SER A 16 -10.56 -1.65 11.38
C SER A 16 -10.36 -1.82 12.89
N ILE A 17 -9.25 -2.43 13.32
CA ILE A 17 -8.91 -2.59 14.74
C ILE A 17 -8.63 -1.23 15.40
N GLY A 18 -9.07 -1.10 16.66
CA GLY A 18 -8.90 0.12 17.45
C GLY A 18 -10.24 0.74 17.90
N TYR A 19 -10.20 1.43 19.04
CA TYR A 19 -11.35 2.03 19.70
C TYR A 19 -11.12 3.52 19.99
N GLY A 20 -12.20 4.24 20.29
CA GLY A 20 -12.16 5.67 20.56
C GLY A 20 -12.25 6.55 19.31
N LEU A 21 -11.71 7.77 19.39
CA LEU A 21 -11.76 8.74 18.30
C LEU A 21 -10.97 8.23 17.10
N GLY A 22 -11.64 8.14 15.94
CA GLY A 22 -11.03 7.55 14.75
C GLY A 22 -10.89 6.02 14.80
N GLY A 23 -11.64 5.33 15.67
CA GLY A 23 -11.77 3.87 15.64
C GLY A 23 -12.34 3.35 14.30
N LYS A 24 -12.51 2.02 14.19
CA LYS A 24 -12.89 1.35 12.93
C LYS A 24 -11.92 1.62 11.78
N GLY A 25 -10.64 1.87 12.10
CA GLY A 25 -9.58 2.11 11.12
C GLY A 25 -9.56 3.51 10.50
N ILE A 26 -10.43 4.44 10.92
CA ILE A 26 -10.47 5.81 10.38
C ILE A 26 -9.19 6.57 10.66
N ALA A 27 -8.66 6.48 11.89
CA ALA A 27 -7.39 7.11 12.26
C ALA A 27 -6.23 6.54 11.43
N ALA A 28 -6.20 5.22 11.21
CA ALA A 28 -5.19 4.57 10.38
C ALA A 28 -5.29 5.03 8.93
N LEU A 29 -6.49 5.02 8.34
CA LEU A 29 -6.73 5.47 6.97
C LEU A 29 -6.32 6.93 6.77
N LEU A 30 -6.78 7.84 7.64
CA LEU A 30 -6.44 9.26 7.54
C LEU A 30 -4.94 9.49 7.75
N SER A 31 -4.31 8.82 8.70
CA SER A 31 -2.85 8.91 8.90
C SER A 31 -2.07 8.46 7.67
N MET A 32 -2.50 7.38 7.00
CA MET A 32 -1.89 6.90 5.76
C MET A 32 -2.12 7.88 4.61
N LEU A 33 -3.33 8.40 4.43
CA LEU A 33 -3.67 9.35 3.34
C LEU A 33 -3.03 10.73 3.51
N GLN A 34 -2.79 11.17 4.75
CA GLN A 34 -2.10 12.43 5.04
C GLN A 34 -0.59 12.34 4.82
N THR A 35 -0.05 11.19 4.43
CA THR A 35 1.39 11.08 4.18
C THR A 35 1.83 11.91 2.97
N CYS A 36 3.00 12.51 3.06
CA CYS A 36 3.71 13.09 1.91
C CYS A 36 4.81 12.16 1.37
N ALA A 37 4.96 10.96 1.93
CA ALA A 37 5.99 10.02 1.49
C ALA A 37 5.65 9.50 0.09
N PRO A 38 6.55 9.63 -0.90
CA PRO A 38 6.31 9.13 -2.25
C PRO A 38 6.24 7.60 -2.25
N GLY A 39 5.50 7.04 -3.22
CA GLY A 39 5.42 5.59 -3.42
C GLY A 39 4.51 4.84 -2.45
N LEU A 40 3.72 5.53 -1.61
CA LEU A 40 2.63 4.90 -0.85
C LEU A 40 1.35 4.84 -1.67
N SER A 41 0.77 3.65 -1.82
CA SER A 41 -0.61 3.46 -2.29
C SER A 41 -1.47 2.96 -1.13
N VAL A 42 -2.60 3.60 -0.87
CA VAL A 42 -3.49 3.23 0.25
C VAL A 42 -4.73 2.54 -0.31
N VAL A 43 -5.13 1.43 0.30
CA VAL A 43 -6.37 0.72 -0.02
C VAL A 43 -7.45 0.96 1.02
N ASN A 44 -8.67 0.52 0.72
CA ASN A 44 -9.79 0.58 1.67
C ASN A 44 -9.47 -0.20 2.97
N ILE A 45 -10.15 0.20 4.05
CA ILE A 45 -10.05 -0.45 5.35
C ILE A 45 -10.39 -1.94 5.22
N ASP A 46 -9.53 -2.79 5.78
CA ASP A 46 -9.59 -4.25 5.74
C ASP A 46 -9.57 -4.89 4.34
N ASN A 47 -9.32 -4.11 3.27
CA ASN A 47 -9.24 -4.63 1.91
C ASN A 47 -7.88 -5.30 1.62
N GLY A 48 -7.58 -6.38 2.35
CA GLY A 48 -6.36 -7.16 2.18
C GLY A 48 -6.26 -7.82 0.80
N ILE A 49 -7.40 -8.22 0.21
CA ILE A 49 -7.44 -8.76 -1.15
C ILE A 49 -7.00 -7.71 -2.16
N GLY A 50 -7.55 -6.49 -2.07
CA GLY A 50 -7.14 -5.37 -2.91
C GLY A 50 -5.65 -5.07 -2.79
N ALA A 51 -5.12 -5.05 -1.56
CA ALA A 51 -3.68 -4.85 -1.33
C ALA A 51 -2.83 -5.94 -2.02
N GLY A 52 -3.22 -7.21 -1.87
CA GLY A 52 -2.53 -8.34 -2.50
C GLY A 52 -2.59 -8.30 -4.03
N ILE A 53 -3.75 -7.99 -4.61
CA ILE A 53 -3.90 -7.84 -6.06
C ILE A 53 -3.03 -6.69 -6.58
N THR A 54 -3.05 -5.53 -5.91
CA THR A 54 -2.18 -4.40 -6.28
C THR A 54 -0.71 -4.79 -6.24
N ALA A 55 -0.28 -5.53 -5.22
CA ALA A 55 1.09 -6.04 -5.12
C ALA A 55 1.44 -6.98 -6.29
N ALA A 56 0.54 -7.91 -6.63
CA ALA A 56 0.73 -8.86 -7.71
C ALA A 56 0.80 -8.16 -9.08
N LEU A 57 -0.05 -7.16 -9.32
CA LEU A 57 -0.01 -6.37 -10.56
C LEU A 57 1.32 -5.62 -10.72
N ILE A 58 1.83 -5.02 -9.65
CA ILE A 58 3.15 -4.38 -9.65
C ILE A 58 4.25 -5.41 -9.94
N ALA A 59 4.24 -6.54 -9.23
CA ALA A 59 5.23 -7.60 -9.40
C ALA A 59 5.24 -8.18 -10.82
N ASN A 60 4.07 -8.48 -11.38
CA ASN A 60 3.92 -8.98 -12.75
C ASN A 60 4.42 -7.97 -13.78
N ARG A 61 4.15 -6.68 -13.58
CA ARG A 61 4.64 -5.63 -14.49
C ARG A 61 6.16 -5.53 -14.49
N VAL A 62 6.79 -5.71 -13.32
CA VAL A 62 8.25 -5.76 -13.18
C VAL A 62 8.81 -7.02 -13.84
N ALA A 63 8.19 -8.18 -13.64
CA ALA A 63 8.60 -9.43 -14.28
C ALA A 63 8.61 -9.32 -15.81
N GLN A 64 7.52 -8.81 -16.40
CA GLN A 64 7.42 -8.57 -17.85
C GLN A 64 8.50 -7.60 -18.35
N ALA A 65 8.79 -6.52 -17.61
CA ALA A 65 9.82 -5.57 -18.00
C ALA A 65 11.22 -6.22 -18.03
N ARG A 66 11.50 -7.16 -17.11
CA ARG A 66 12.76 -7.91 -17.09
C ARG A 66 12.86 -8.87 -18.27
N GLU A 67 11.77 -9.55 -18.64
CA GLU A 67 11.73 -10.45 -19.79
C GLU A 67 12.04 -9.70 -21.09
N HIS A 68 11.42 -8.53 -21.31
CA HIS A 68 11.71 -7.70 -22.49
C HIS A 68 13.14 -7.17 -22.55
N GLN A 69 13.84 -7.00 -21.43
CA GLN A 69 15.25 -6.59 -21.42
C GLN A 69 16.22 -7.72 -21.80
N LEU A 70 15.76 -8.97 -21.78
CA LEU A 70 16.56 -10.15 -22.12
C LEU A 70 16.38 -10.56 -23.60
N GLN A 71 15.47 -9.91 -24.33
CA GLN A 71 15.22 -10.08 -25.76
C GLN A 71 15.96 -9.02 -26.56
#